data_AF-A0A1Y1MSP6-F1
#
_entry.id   AF-A0A1Y1MSP6-F1
#
_cell.length_a   1.000
_cell.length_b   1.000
_cell.length_c   1.000
_cell.angle_alpha   90.00
_cell.angle_beta   90.00
_cell.angle_gamma   90.00
#
_symmetry.space_group_name_H-M   'P 1'
#
loop_
_entity.id
_entity.type
_entity.pdbx_description
1 polymer ?
#
loop_
_entity_poly.entity_id
_entity_poly.type
_entity_poly.pdbx_seq_one_letter_code
_entity_poly.pdbx_strand_id
1 'polypeptide(L)'
;VFFCVHDFVKNVVTAARRLTGVSHFTNSITARQRWSKSHGIRSTLISHIYQQAGLRTAQDISGELENSKMKISQTQLRAFIETVKTKMNPFDASIDKTQLFNINTGKAASPEICQFLIDVESSGKSLREAFITKCTSDATQFEKPIKQR
;
A
#
# COMPACT_ATOMS: atom_id res chain seq x y z
N VAL A 1 11.58 16.27 -14.28
CA VAL A 1 12.48 15.53 -15.19
C VAL A 1 13.39 14.66 -14.34
N PHE A 2 13.20 13.34 -14.38
CA PHE A 2 14.22 12.34 -14.02
C PHE A 2 13.87 11.07 -14.80
N PHE A 3 14.61 10.82 -15.87
CA PHE A 3 14.65 9.54 -16.56
C PHE A 3 15.70 8.68 -15.86
N CYS A 4 15.35 7.44 -15.52
CA CYS A 4 16.33 6.40 -15.31
C CYS A 4 15.83 5.14 -16.04
N VAL A 5 16.30 5.00 -17.28
CA VAL A 5 16.22 3.76 -18.05
C VAL A 5 17.50 3.01 -17.75
N HIS A 6 17.41 1.90 -17.00
CA HIS A 6 18.36 0.79 -17.15
C HIS A 6 17.80 -0.52 -16.57
N ASP A 7 17.77 -1.52 -17.45
CA ASP A 7 17.77 -2.97 -17.24
C ASP A 7 16.67 -3.66 -16.41
N PHE A 8 15.61 -4.03 -17.13
CA PHE A 8 14.47 -4.82 -16.66
C PHE A 8 14.71 -6.36 -16.66
N VAL A 9 15.86 -6.89 -17.10
CA VAL A 9 15.94 -8.34 -17.45
C VAL A 9 16.86 -9.21 -16.57
N LYS A 10 17.77 -8.68 -15.75
CA LYS A 10 18.82 -9.55 -15.14
C LYS A 10 18.73 -9.96 -13.67
N ASN A 11 17.75 -9.54 -12.86
CA ASN A 11 17.92 -9.65 -11.40
C ASN A 11 16.83 -10.32 -10.55
N VAL A 12 15.83 -11.00 -11.12
CA VAL A 12 14.82 -11.69 -10.27
C VAL A 12 15.39 -12.96 -9.63
N VAL A 13 16.25 -13.72 -10.33
CA VAL A 13 16.91 -14.91 -9.75
C VAL A 13 17.94 -14.51 -8.68
N THR A 14 18.62 -13.37 -8.85
CA THR A 14 19.58 -12.84 -7.88
C THR A 14 18.92 -12.24 -6.63
N ALA A 15 17.67 -11.79 -6.73
CA ALA A 15 16.91 -11.20 -5.62
C ALA A 15 16.27 -12.23 -4.68
N ALA A 16 16.01 -13.46 -5.14
CA ALA A 16 15.53 -14.54 -4.28
C ALA A 16 16.60 -15.04 -3.29
N ARG A 17 17.87 -14.68 -3.51
CA ARG A 17 19.04 -15.17 -2.76
C ARG A 17 19.59 -14.17 -1.72
N ARG A 18 19.03 -12.96 -1.62
CA ARG A 18 19.46 -11.94 -0.65
C ARG A 18 18.50 -11.87 0.52
N LEU A 19 19.06 -11.71 1.72
CA LEU A 19 18.39 -11.67 3.03
C LEU A 19 17.28 -10.60 3.15
N THR A 20 17.29 -9.62 2.24
CA THR A 20 16.25 -8.62 2.08
C THR A 20 15.44 -8.96 0.83
N GLY A 21 14.24 -9.52 1.01
CA GLY A 21 13.32 -9.87 -0.07
C GLY A 21 13.02 -8.68 -1.00
N VAL A 22 12.39 -8.97 -2.15
CA VAL A 22 12.08 -8.03 -3.24
C VAL A 22 11.39 -6.76 -2.73
N SER A 23 12.19 -5.74 -2.37
CA SER A 23 11.70 -4.52 -1.71
C SER A 23 11.52 -3.33 -2.65
N HIS A 24 11.66 -3.53 -3.97
CA HIS A 24 11.45 -2.49 -4.97
C HIS A 24 10.33 -2.89 -5.94
N PHE A 25 9.09 -2.93 -5.43
CA PHE A 25 7.94 -2.71 -6.31
C PHE A 25 7.94 -1.23 -6.72
N THR A 26 7.91 -0.96 -8.03
CA THR A 26 7.78 0.39 -8.58
C THR A 26 6.57 1.11 -7.96
N ASN A 27 6.72 2.38 -7.56
CA ASN A 27 5.63 3.22 -7.05
C ASN A 27 4.46 3.39 -8.05
N SER A 28 4.65 3.03 -9.32
CA SER A 28 3.61 3.03 -10.35
C SER A 28 2.53 1.96 -10.10
N ILE A 29 1.31 2.40 -9.82
CA ILE A 29 0.11 1.56 -9.71
C ILE A 29 -0.11 0.75 -10.99
N THR A 30 0.04 1.38 -12.16
CA THR A 30 -0.13 0.74 -13.47
C THR A 30 0.90 -0.36 -13.74
N ALA A 31 2.14 -0.18 -13.27
CA ALA A 31 3.16 -1.22 -13.37
C ALA A 31 2.82 -2.42 -12.47
N ARG A 32 2.35 -2.18 -11.24
CA ARG A 32 1.90 -3.24 -10.33
C ARG A 32 0.71 -4.01 -10.89
N GLN A 33 -0.29 -3.31 -11.42
CA GLN A 33 -1.46 -3.95 -12.04
C GLN A 33 -1.09 -4.81 -13.25
N ARG A 34 -0.21 -4.33 -14.13
CA ARG A 34 0.28 -5.12 -15.27
C ARG A 34 1.09 -6.33 -14.82
N TRP A 35 1.92 -6.17 -13.80
CA TRP A 35 2.66 -7.28 -13.21
C TRP A 35 1.71 -8.32 -12.63
N SER A 36 0.78 -7.94 -11.75
CA SER A 36 -0.20 -8.88 -11.15
C SER A 36 -1.02 -9.63 -12.19
N LYS A 37 -1.49 -8.95 -13.26
CA LYS A 37 -2.26 -9.58 -14.33
C LYS A 37 -1.44 -10.57 -15.17
N SER A 38 -0.18 -10.25 -15.47
CA SER A 38 0.65 -11.05 -16.37
C SER A 38 1.55 -12.07 -15.65
N HIS A 39 1.81 -11.89 -14.36
CA HIS A 39 2.70 -12.75 -13.59
C HIS A 39 2.12 -14.14 -13.39
N GLY A 40 0.82 -14.26 -13.10
CA GLY A 40 0.14 -15.56 -12.98
C GLY A 40 0.26 -16.37 -14.26
N ILE A 41 -0.12 -15.78 -15.40
CA ILE A 41 -0.05 -16.43 -16.72
C ILE A 41 1.38 -16.88 -17.06
N ARG A 42 2.38 -16.00 -16.83
CA ARG A 42 3.79 -16.35 -17.06
C ARG A 42 4.26 -17.48 -16.15
N SER A 43 3.91 -17.45 -14.87
CA SER A 43 4.25 -18.50 -13.92
C SER A 43 3.66 -19.85 -14.33
N THR A 44 2.39 -19.86 -14.75
CA THR A 44 1.72 -21.07 -15.25
C THR A 44 2.37 -21.62 -16.51
N LEU A 45 2.67 -20.77 -17.50
CA LEU A 45 3.31 -21.19 -18.74
C LEU A 45 4.70 -21.79 -18.47
N ILE A 46 5.52 -21.12 -17.66
CA ILE A 46 6.84 -21.60 -17.27
C ILE A 46 6.71 -22.94 -16.55
N SER A 47 5.80 -23.06 -15.58
CA SER A 47 5.56 -24.31 -14.85
C SER A 47 5.14 -25.45 -15.77
N HIS A 48 4.31 -25.16 -16.78
CA HIS A 48 3.89 -26.14 -17.78
C HIS A 48 5.04 -26.59 -18.67
N ILE A 49 5.85 -25.65 -19.18
CA ILE A 49 7.04 -25.98 -20.00
C ILE A 49 8.04 -26.80 -19.19
N TYR A 50 8.30 -26.44 -17.93
CA TYR A 50 9.19 -27.20 -17.05
C TYR A 50 8.68 -28.62 -16.81
N GLN A 51 7.35 -28.79 -16.70
CA GLN A 51 6.74 -30.11 -16.58
C GLN A 51 6.90 -30.93 -17.86
N GLN A 52 6.63 -30.34 -19.03
CA GLN A 52 6.78 -31.01 -20.33
C GLN A 52 8.24 -31.38 -20.63
N ALA A 53 9.19 -30.54 -20.21
CA ALA A 53 10.62 -30.80 -20.33
C ALA A 53 11.17 -31.80 -19.30
N GLY A 54 10.33 -32.30 -18.38
CA GLY A 54 10.76 -33.19 -17.29
C GLY A 54 11.67 -32.52 -16.25
N LEU A 55 11.77 -31.19 -16.27
CA LEU A 55 12.61 -30.39 -15.37
C LEU A 55 11.88 -29.98 -14.08
N ARG A 56 10.59 -30.31 -13.97
CA ARG A 56 9.78 -30.06 -12.78
C ARG A 56 10.04 -31.16 -11.76
N THR A 57 10.86 -30.87 -10.75
CA THR A 57 10.94 -31.69 -9.55
C THR A 57 9.61 -31.63 -8.80
N ALA A 58 9.18 -32.76 -8.22
CA ALA A 58 8.09 -32.75 -7.25
C ALA A 58 8.44 -31.74 -6.16
N GLN A 59 7.46 -30.93 -5.73
CA GLN A 59 7.71 -29.92 -4.69
C GLN A 59 8.18 -30.64 -3.44
N ASP A 60 9.46 -30.48 -3.12
CA ASP A 60 10.08 -31.11 -1.96
C ASP A 60 9.70 -30.33 -0.71
N ILE A 61 8.53 -30.68 -0.15
CA ILE A 61 8.00 -30.12 1.10
C ILE A 61 8.86 -30.50 2.31
N SER A 62 9.77 -31.46 2.18
CA SER A 62 10.67 -31.89 3.27
C SER A 62 11.55 -30.74 3.75
N GLY A 63 11.95 -29.83 2.84
CA GLY A 63 12.72 -28.64 3.18
C GLY A 63 11.92 -27.59 3.94
N GLU A 64 10.60 -27.52 3.77
CA GLU A 64 9.72 -26.63 4.54
C GLU A 64 9.41 -27.19 5.94
N LEU A 65 9.42 -28.52 6.09
CA LEU A 65 9.31 -29.21 7.38
C LEU A 65 10.61 -29.21 8.18
N GLU A 66 11.70 -28.66 7.66
CA GLU A 66 12.95 -28.54 8.40
C GLU A 66 12.72 -27.67 9.66
N ASN A 67 13.17 -28.16 10.81
CA ASN A 67 12.95 -27.51 12.11
C ASN A 67 13.44 -26.04 12.12
N SER A 68 14.55 -25.76 11.41
CA SER A 68 15.08 -24.41 11.26
C SER A 68 14.08 -23.47 10.55
N LYS A 69 13.45 -23.93 9.46
CA LYS A 69 12.45 -23.18 8.70
C LYS A 69 11.16 -23.02 9.48
N MET A 70 10.68 -24.07 10.14
CA MET A 70 9.51 -23.99 11.01
C MET A 70 9.69 -22.97 12.13
N LYS A 71 10.86 -22.92 12.78
CA LYS A 71 11.18 -21.92 13.81
C LYS A 71 11.16 -20.50 13.27
N ILE A 72 11.72 -20.28 12.07
CA ILE A 72 11.69 -18.97 11.42
C ILE A 72 10.25 -18.55 11.12
N SER A 73 9.46 -19.42 10.48
CA SER A 73 8.07 -19.14 10.16
C SER A 73 7.24 -18.88 11.42
N GLN A 74 7.46 -19.64 12.49
CA GLN A 74 6.79 -19.43 13.77
C GLN A 74 7.18 -18.09 14.40
N THR A 75 8.45 -17.70 14.31
CA THR A 75 8.95 -16.41 14.81
C THR A 75 8.32 -15.25 14.03
N GLN A 76 8.27 -15.34 12.71
CA GLN A 76 7.65 -14.34 11.84
C GLN A 76 6.15 -14.22 12.11
N LEU A 77 5.45 -15.34 12.25
CA LEU A 77 4.02 -15.36 12.57
C LEU A 77 3.75 -14.73 13.93
N ARG A 78 4.54 -15.06 14.96
CA ARG A 78 4.44 -14.42 16.28
C ARG A 78 4.68 -12.92 16.20
N ALA A 79 5.72 -12.48 15.49
CA ALA A 79 6.01 -11.06 15.32
C ALA A 79 4.85 -10.32 14.61
N PHE A 80 4.23 -10.95 13.61
CA PHE A 80 3.05 -10.41 12.93
C PHE A 80 1.86 -10.29 13.88
N ILE A 81 1.53 -11.35 14.63
CA ILE A 81 0.43 -11.36 15.60
C ILE A 81 0.64 -10.26 16.65
N GLU A 82 1.84 -10.17 17.22
CA GLU A 82 2.16 -9.15 18.21
C GLU A 82 2.06 -7.75 17.60
N THR A 83 2.53 -7.55 16.38
CA THR A 83 2.36 -6.27 15.67
C THR A 83 0.88 -5.91 15.55
N VAL A 84 0.01 -6.85 15.15
CA VAL A 84 -1.43 -6.60 15.05
C VAL A 84 -2.04 -6.24 16.41
N LYS A 85 -1.67 -6.95 17.48
CA LYS A 85 -2.14 -6.65 18.84
C LYS A 85 -1.69 -5.27 19.35
N THR A 86 -0.53 -4.77 18.91
CA THR A 86 -0.10 -3.40 19.26
C THR A 86 -0.89 -2.32 18.53
N LYS A 87 -1.65 -2.67 17.48
CA LYS A 87 -2.50 -1.71 16.77
C LYS A 87 -3.80 -1.50 17.51
N MET A 88 -4.35 -0.31 17.35
CA MET A 88 -5.63 0.03 17.96
C MET A 88 -6.74 -0.72 17.24
N ASN A 89 -7.59 -1.41 18.01
CA ASN A 89 -8.80 -2.06 17.50
C ASN A 89 -9.90 -1.01 17.29
N PRO A 90 -10.26 -0.61 16.05
CA PRO A 90 -11.22 0.46 15.82
C PRO A 90 -12.67 0.11 16.20
N PHE A 91 -12.94 -1.15 16.55
CA PHE A 91 -14.28 -1.64 16.91
C PHE A 91 -14.44 -1.88 18.43
N ASP A 92 -13.44 -1.52 19.23
CA ASP A 92 -13.53 -1.65 20.68
C ASP A 92 -14.62 -0.72 21.25
N ALA A 93 -15.49 -1.25 22.10
CA ALA A 93 -16.58 -0.50 22.71
C ALA A 93 -16.10 0.57 23.70
N SER A 94 -14.87 0.45 24.20
CA SER A 94 -14.25 1.41 25.12
C SER A 94 -13.70 2.67 24.44
N ILE A 95 -13.69 2.73 23.11
CA ILE A 95 -13.15 3.88 22.37
C ILE A 95 -14.12 5.05 22.42
N ASP A 96 -13.58 6.22 22.76
CA ASP A 96 -14.28 7.48 22.64
C ASP A 96 -14.58 7.80 21.17
N LYS A 97 -15.86 7.73 20.81
CA LYS A 97 -16.33 8.01 19.44
C LYS A 97 -16.27 9.49 19.07
N THR A 98 -16.01 10.38 20.03
CA THR A 98 -15.92 11.82 19.79
C THR A 98 -14.55 12.26 19.27
N GLN A 99 -13.53 11.40 19.39
CA GLN A 99 -12.16 11.70 18.97
C GLN A 99 -11.74 10.87 17.76
N LEU A 100 -10.92 11.46 16.89
CA LEU A 100 -10.30 10.75 15.78
C LEU A 100 -8.98 10.13 16.25
N PHE A 101 -8.78 8.86 15.94
CA PHE A 101 -7.57 8.11 16.29
C PHE A 101 -6.85 7.57 15.07
N ASN A 102 -5.53 7.51 15.16
CA ASN A 102 -4.71 6.84 14.16
C ASN A 102 -4.73 5.32 14.39
N ILE A 103 -5.29 4.56 13.44
CA ILE A 103 -5.42 3.09 13.52
C ILE A 103 -4.05 2.40 13.72
N ASN A 104 -2.98 2.96 13.15
CA ASN A 104 -1.66 2.35 13.19
C ASN A 104 -0.90 2.61 14.50
N THR A 105 -1.21 3.68 15.23
CA THR A 105 -0.48 4.08 16.45
C THR A 105 -1.34 4.14 17.70
N GLY A 106 -2.66 4.12 17.56
CA GLY A 106 -3.63 4.31 18.64
C GLY A 106 -3.65 5.71 19.25
N LYS A 107 -2.90 6.66 18.69
CA LYS A 107 -2.84 8.02 19.21
C LYS A 107 -4.01 8.84 18.70
N ALA A 108 -4.61 9.64 19.59
CA ALA A 108 -5.60 10.64 19.23
C ALA A 108 -4.98 11.71 18.31
N ALA A 109 -5.77 12.18 17.35
CA ALA A 109 -5.44 13.36 16.55
C ALA A 109 -5.45 14.61 17.43
N SER A 110 -4.66 15.63 17.08
CA SER A 110 -4.74 16.91 17.77
C SER A 110 -6.12 17.54 17.54
N PRO A 111 -6.63 18.37 18.47
CA PRO A 111 -7.94 19.02 18.31
C PRO A 111 -8.06 19.80 17.00
N GLU A 112 -6.98 20.46 16.57
CA GLU A 112 -6.95 21.24 15.33
C GLU A 112 -7.12 20.35 14.09
N ILE A 113 -6.43 19.21 14.07
CA ILE A 113 -6.52 18.23 12.97
C ILE A 113 -7.88 17.55 12.99
N CYS A 114 -8.41 17.26 14.17
CA CYS A 114 -9.73 16.65 14.34
C CYS A 114 -10.81 17.56 13.74
N GLN A 115 -10.83 18.82 14.16
CA GLN A 115 -11.77 19.82 13.66
C GLN A 115 -11.61 20.03 12.15
N PHE A 116 -10.37 20.13 11.66
CA PHE A 116 -10.11 20.27 10.23
C PHE A 116 -10.68 19.09 9.43
N LEU A 117 -10.42 17.84 9.84
CA LEU A 117 -10.88 16.65 9.12
C LEU A 117 -12.40 16.49 9.16
N ILE A 118 -13.05 16.89 10.25
CA ILE A 118 -14.52 16.88 10.37
C ILE A 118 -15.15 17.97 9.49
N ASP A 119 -14.56 19.16 9.48
CA ASP A 119 -15.13 20.33 8.79
C ASP A 119 -14.71 20.46 7.32
N VAL A 120 -13.79 19.63 6.83
CA VAL A 120 -13.21 19.79 5.49
C VAL A 120 -14.27 19.70 4.39
N GLU A 121 -15.26 18.83 4.56
CA GLU A 121 -16.32 18.64 3.57
C GLU A 121 -17.27 19.84 3.52
N SER A 122 -17.75 20.29 4.69
CA SER A 122 -18.66 21.44 4.80
C SER A 122 -17.97 22.74 4.38
N SER A 123 -16.72 22.92 4.81
CA SER A 123 -15.88 24.05 4.42
C SER A 123 -15.58 24.04 2.93
N GLY A 124 -15.23 22.88 2.37
CA GLY A 124 -14.96 22.72 0.94
C GLY A 124 -16.19 23.02 0.08
N LYS A 125 -17.37 22.55 0.51
CA LYS A 125 -18.64 22.86 -0.15
C LYS A 125 -18.94 24.36 -0.14
N SER A 126 -18.79 25.00 1.02
CA SER A 126 -19.02 26.45 1.17
C SER A 126 -18.06 27.27 0.30
N LEU A 127 -16.77 26.90 0.27
CA LEU A 127 -15.77 27.56 -0.58
C LEU A 127 -16.07 27.36 -2.07
N ARG A 128 -16.52 26.17 -2.47
CA ARG A 128 -16.94 25.88 -3.84
C ARG A 128 -18.13 26.75 -4.25
N GLU A 129 -19.18 26.81 -3.44
CA GLU A 129 -20.38 27.61 -3.72
C GLU A 129 -20.05 29.11 -3.79
N ALA A 130 -19.22 29.59 -2.86
CA ALA A 130 -18.73 30.97 -2.87
C ALA A 130 -17.90 31.29 -4.13
N PHE A 131 -17.05 30.35 -4.57
CA PHE A 131 -16.27 30.51 -5.79
C PHE A 131 -17.15 30.55 -7.05
N ILE A 132 -18.10 29.62 -7.16
CA ILE A 132 -19.06 29.59 -8.29
C ILE A 132 -19.84 30.90 -8.35
N THR A 133 -20.41 31.34 -7.22
CA THR A 133 -21.16 32.59 -7.13
C THR A 133 -20.33 33.80 -7.57
N LYS A 134 -19.06 33.87 -7.13
CA LYS A 134 -18.15 34.94 -7.55
C LYS A 134 -17.86 34.93 -9.04
N CYS A 135 -17.65 33.75 -9.64
CA CYS A 135 -17.39 33.63 -11.07
C CYS A 135 -18.62 33.92 -11.93
N THR A 136 -19.82 33.61 -11.43
CA THR A 136 -21.08 33.95 -12.12
C THR A 136 -21.33 35.47 -12.13
N SER A 137 -20.93 36.17 -11.07
CA SER A 137 -21.13 37.62 -10.95
C SER A 137 -20.04 38.45 -11.67
N ASP A 138 -18.80 37.96 -11.72
CA ASP A 138 -17.66 38.64 -12.35
C ASP A 138 -16.76 37.62 -13.06
N ALA A 139 -16.76 37.63 -14.40
CA ALA A 139 -15.98 36.71 -15.21
C ALA A 139 -14.46 36.85 -15.00
N THR A 140 -13.97 38.01 -14.54
CA THR A 140 -12.54 38.24 -14.28
C THR A 140 -12.05 37.59 -12.98
N GLN A 141 -12.96 37.11 -12.12
CA GLN A 141 -12.59 36.40 -10.89
C GLN A 141 -11.99 35.01 -11.15
N PHE A 142 -12.33 34.37 -12.27
CA PHE A 142 -11.81 33.05 -12.60
C PHE A 142 -10.29 33.05 -12.84
N GLU A 143 -9.78 34.15 -13.40
CA GLU A 143 -8.36 34.31 -13.71
C GLU A 143 -7.53 34.77 -12.50
N LYS A 144 -8.18 35.17 -11.40
CA LYS A 144 -7.48 35.64 -10.20
C LYS A 144 -6.95 34.45 -9.39
N PRO A 145 -5.73 34.53 -8.84
CA PRO A 145 -5.16 33.46 -8.04
C PRO A 145 -5.98 33.22 -6.76
N ILE A 146 -6.26 31.94 -6.48
CA ILE A 146 -6.93 31.52 -5.25
C ILE A 146 -5.96 31.69 -4.08
N LYS A 147 -6.34 32.50 -3.09
CA LYS A 147 -5.54 32.68 -1.87
C LYS A 147 -5.56 31.38 -1.06
N GLN A 148 -4.38 30.90 -0.66
CA GLN A 148 -4.25 29.80 0.28
C GLN A 148 -4.61 30.27 1.69
N ARG A 149 -5.15 29.34 2.50
CA ARG A 149 -5.62 29.57 3.86
C ARG A 149 -4.61 29.02 4.85
#